data_AF-A0A953DLE2-F1
#
_entry.id   AF-A0A953DLE2-F1
#
_cell.length_a   1.000
_cell.length_b   1.000
_cell.length_c   1.000
_cell.angle_alpha   90.00
_cell.angle_beta   90.00
_cell.angle_gamma   90.00
#
_symmetry.space_group_name_H-M   'P 1'
#
loop_
_entity.id
_entity.type
_entity.pdbx_description
1 polymer ?
#
loop_
_entity_poly.entity_id
_entity_poly.type
_entity_poly.pdbx_seq_one_letter_code
_entity_poly.pdbx_strand_id
1 'polypeptide(L)'
;MSTDQPAAELRFRELVATLPLLPLSPAVARRCAAVRADLRRRGRRVGGRALDLIIAATALEFNLTLVTRNLRDYRDIPGLSLFHYSTTRE
;
A
#
# COMPACT_ATOMS: atom_id res chain seq x y z
N MET A 1 -22.14 -16.69 -11.13
CA MET A 1 -20.66 -16.74 -11.23
C MET A 1 -20.28 -15.77 -12.33
N SER A 2 -19.64 -14.65 -11.99
CA SER A 2 -19.38 -13.55 -12.93
C SER A 2 -18.36 -13.98 -13.99
N THR A 3 -18.68 -13.76 -15.25
CA THR A 3 -17.91 -14.12 -16.46
C THR A 3 -16.55 -13.41 -16.60
N ASP A 4 -16.19 -12.54 -15.65
CA ASP A 4 -15.04 -11.62 -15.73
C ASP A 4 -13.77 -12.13 -15.00
N GLN A 5 -13.89 -13.21 -14.23
CA GLN A 5 -12.80 -13.74 -13.40
C GLN A 5 -11.57 -14.23 -14.18
N PRO A 6 -11.71 -14.87 -15.37
CA PRO A 6 -10.55 -15.28 -16.18
C PRO A 6 -9.76 -14.09 -16.75
N ALA A 7 -10.44 -13.00 -17.10
CA ALA A 7 -9.80 -11.82 -17.69
C ALA A 7 -9.02 -10.99 -16.66
N ALA A 8 -9.55 -10.87 -15.43
CA ALA A 8 -8.87 -10.17 -14.34
C ALA A 8 -7.57 -10.87 -13.92
N GLU A 9 -7.59 -12.20 -13.80
CA GLU A 9 -6.40 -13.00 -13.46
C GLU A 9 -5.33 -12.92 -14.55
N LEU A 10 -5.72 -12.97 -15.83
CA LEU A 10 -4.77 -12.83 -16.93
C LEU A 10 -4.06 -11.46 -16.90
N ARG A 11 -4.83 -10.37 -16.76
CA ARG A 11 -4.26 -9.01 -16.66
C ARG A 11 -3.35 -8.86 -15.44
N PHE A 12 -3.72 -9.46 -14.31
CA PHE A 12 -2.87 -9.47 -13.13
C PHE A 12 -1.54 -10.18 -13.42
N ARG A 13 -1.58 -11.39 -13.98
CA ARG A 13 -0.38 -12.18 -14.35
C ARG A 13 0.54 -11.42 -15.30
N GLU A 14 -0.01 -10.80 -16.34
CA GLU A 14 0.76 -10.00 -17.29
C GLU A 14 1.46 -8.81 -16.61
N LEU A 15 0.74 -8.10 -15.74
CA LEU A 15 1.31 -6.97 -15.00
C LEU A 15 2.45 -7.41 -14.09
N VAL A 16 2.22 -8.41 -13.25
CA VAL A 16 3.22 -8.83 -12.25
C VAL A 16 4.42 -9.53 -12.86
N ALA A 17 4.33 -10.04 -14.09
CA ALA A 17 5.48 -10.58 -14.83
C ALA A 17 6.54 -9.50 -15.14
N THR A 18 6.17 -8.23 -15.12
CA THR A 18 7.06 -7.10 -15.47
C THR A 18 7.52 -6.27 -14.27
N LEU A 19 7.04 -6.58 -13.07
CA LEU A 19 7.27 -5.79 -11.87
C LEU A 19 7.94 -6.63 -10.77
N PRO A 20 8.88 -6.05 -10.01
CA PRO A 20 9.41 -6.73 -8.83
C PRO A 20 8.31 -6.88 -7.77
N LEU A 21 8.11 -8.10 -7.28
CA LEU A 21 7.17 -8.41 -6.21
C LEU A 21 7.88 -8.45 -4.86
N LEU A 22 7.43 -7.63 -3.92
CA LEU A 22 7.95 -7.62 -2.55
C LEU A 22 7.08 -8.50 -1.64
N PRO A 23 7.68 -9.42 -0.86
CA PRO A 23 6.91 -10.28 0.03
C PRO A 23 6.40 -9.53 1.25
N LEU A 24 5.24 -9.95 1.77
CA LEU A 24 4.81 -9.61 3.13
C LEU A 24 5.66 -10.40 4.14
N SER A 25 6.85 -9.89 4.44
CA SER A 25 7.80 -10.51 5.36
C SER A 25 7.46 -10.21 6.83
N PRO A 26 8.05 -10.95 7.80
CA PRO A 26 7.96 -10.61 9.21
C PRO A 26 8.46 -9.19 9.52
N ALA A 27 9.41 -8.66 8.76
CA ALA A 27 9.91 -7.29 8.94
C ALA A 27 8.84 -6.26 8.56
N VAL A 28 8.17 -6.45 7.40
CA VAL A 28 7.01 -5.63 6.99
C VAL A 28 5.88 -5.74 8.02
N ALA A 29 5.59 -6.94 8.53
CA ALA A 29 4.55 -7.15 9.54
C ALA A 29 4.86 -6.39 10.84
N ARG A 30 6.12 -6.41 11.32
CA ARG A 30 6.57 -5.63 12.49
C ARG A 30 6.47 -4.13 12.24
N ARG A 31 6.88 -3.65 11.06
CA ARG A 31 6.75 -2.25 10.66
C ARG A 31 5.28 -1.82 10.67
N CYS A 32 4.38 -2.64 10.14
CA CYS A 32 2.94 -2.39 10.15
C CYS A 32 2.38 -2.33 11.58
N ALA A 33 2.79 -3.25 12.47
CA ALA A 33 2.40 -3.21 13.88
C ALA A 33 2.82 -1.89 14.56
N ALA A 34 4.04 -1.43 14.32
CA ALA A 34 4.54 -0.16 14.85
C ALA A 34 3.75 1.04 14.32
N VAL A 35 3.49 1.11 13.01
CA VAL A 35 2.67 2.17 12.40
C VAL A 35 1.26 2.19 12.98
N ARG A 36 0.62 1.02 13.13
CA ARG A 36 -0.73 0.90 13.70
C ARG A 36 -0.77 1.32 15.17
N ALA A 37 0.27 0.97 15.94
CA ALA A 37 0.38 1.39 17.33
C ALA A 37 0.53 2.91 17.44
N ASP A 38 1.38 3.53 16.62
CA ASP A 38 1.53 4.99 16.58
C ASP A 38 0.23 5.71 16.24
N LEU A 39 -0.43 5.28 15.17
CA LEU A 39 -1.70 5.85 14.73
C LEU A 39 -2.78 5.74 15.81
N ARG A 40 -2.87 4.60 16.51
CA ARG A 40 -3.80 4.43 17.64
C ARG A 40 -3.50 5.40 18.77
N ARG A 41 -2.23 5.54 19.17
CA ARG A 41 -1.83 6.50 20.22
C ARG A 41 -2.20 7.93 19.85
N ARG A 42 -2.18 8.27 18.56
CA ARG A 42 -2.55 9.58 18.02
C ARG A 42 -4.05 9.74 17.72
N GLY A 43 -4.88 8.78 18.14
CA GLY A 43 -6.34 8.82 17.91
C GLY A 43 -6.74 8.69 16.43
N ARG A 44 -5.86 8.16 15.57
CA ARG A 44 -6.11 8.03 14.13
C ARG A 44 -6.77 6.69 13.81
N ARG A 45 -7.59 6.69 12.75
CA ARG A 45 -8.28 5.49 12.26
C ARG A 45 -7.27 4.43 11.80
N VAL A 46 -7.49 3.18 12.23
CA VAL A 46 -6.66 2.03 11.82
C VAL A 46 -7.49 0.92 11.18
N GLY A 47 -8.70 0.65 11.66
CA GLY A 47 -9.52 -0.49 11.21
C GLY A 47 -9.85 -0.44 9.72
N GLY A 48 -10.45 0.66 9.24
CA GLY A 48 -10.91 0.79 7.85
C GLY A 48 -9.81 0.87 6.78
N ARG A 49 -8.54 0.93 7.17
CA ARG A 49 -7.39 1.03 6.25
C ARG A 49 -6.29 0.03 6.57
N ALA A 50 -6.63 -1.11 7.17
CA ALA A 50 -5.64 -2.08 7.64
C ALA A 50 -4.74 -2.63 6.51
N LEU A 51 -5.30 -2.88 5.32
CA LEU A 51 -4.54 -3.32 4.15
C LEU A 51 -3.64 -2.20 3.61
N ASP A 52 -4.13 -0.96 3.55
CA ASP A 52 -3.32 0.21 3.18
C ASP A 52 -2.11 0.38 4.10
N LEU A 53 -2.28 0.14 5.41
CA LEU A 53 -1.18 0.21 6.37
C LEU A 53 -0.12 -0.89 6.16
N ILE A 54 -0.49 -2.03 5.58
CA ILE A 54 0.49 -3.05 5.15
C ILE A 54 1.31 -2.50 3.97
N ILE A 55 0.67 -1.88 2.98
CA ILE A 55 1.36 -1.27 1.82
C ILE A 55 2.30 -0.15 2.28
N ALA A 56 1.85 0.73 3.18
CA ALA A 56 2.66 1.78 3.78
C ALA A 56 3.87 1.22 4.54
N ALA A 57 3.66 0.14 5.30
CA ALA A 57 4.74 -0.53 6.02
C ALA A 57 5.75 -1.17 5.08
N THR A 58 5.31 -1.75 3.96
CA THR A 58 6.22 -2.26 2.93
C THR A 58 7.07 -1.11 2.37
N ALA A 59 6.45 0.00 1.99
CA ALA A 59 7.20 1.16 1.48
C ALA A 59 8.23 1.69 2.50
N LEU A 60 7.86 1.79 3.78
CA LEU A 60 8.78 2.19 4.85
C LEU A 60 9.93 1.19 5.05
N GLU A 61 9.65 -0.11 5.00
CA GLU A 61 10.66 -1.15 5.23
C GLU A 61 11.72 -1.18 4.14
N PHE A 62 11.31 -0.93 2.89
CA PHE A 62 12.20 -0.93 1.73
C PHE A 62 12.67 0.48 1.33
N ASN A 63 12.36 1.51 2.13
CA ASN A 63 12.69 2.92 1.86
C ASN A 63 12.23 3.40 0.47
N LEU A 64 10.98 3.09 0.11
CA LEU A 64 10.37 3.40 -1.17
C LEU A 64 9.37 4.56 -1.07
N THR A 65 9.14 5.21 -2.21
CA THR A 65 8.05 6.18 -2.37
C THR A 65 6.75 5.44 -2.72
N LEU A 66 5.70 5.67 -1.93
CA LEU A 66 4.37 5.13 -2.19
C LEU A 66 3.63 6.04 -3.18
N VAL A 67 3.40 5.51 -4.39
CA VAL A 67 2.62 6.17 -5.44
C VAL A 67 1.13 5.89 -5.20
N THR A 68 0.32 6.93 -5.04
CA THR A 68 -1.13 6.75 -4.77
C THR A 68 -1.97 7.93 -5.23
N ARG A 69 -3.25 7.66 -5.51
CA ARG A 69 -4.32 8.67 -5.65
C ARG A 69 -5.02 8.98 -4.32
N ASN A 70 -4.78 8.18 -3.28
CA ASN A 70 -5.50 8.25 -2.02
C ASN A 70 -4.64 8.86 -0.89
N LEU A 71 -4.03 10.03 -1.14
CA LEU A 71 -3.10 10.66 -0.20
C LEU A 71 -3.65 10.82 1.23
N ARG A 72 -4.96 11.03 1.37
CA ARG A 72 -5.64 11.24 2.66
C ARG A 72 -5.41 10.09 3.66
N ASP A 73 -5.26 8.87 3.16
CA ASP A 73 -5.17 7.66 3.99
C ASP A 73 -3.71 7.32 4.35
N TYR A 74 -2.74 8.07 3.84
CA TYR A 74 -1.31 7.84 4.06
C TYR A 74 -0.58 9.04 4.69
N ARG A 75 -1.10 10.26 4.52
CA ARG A 75 -0.45 11.53 4.96
C ARG A 75 -0.14 11.65 6.44
N ASP A 76 -0.74 10.82 7.30
CA ASP A 76 -0.53 10.84 8.75
C ASP A 76 0.51 9.83 9.25
N ILE A 77 1.11 9.08 8.33
CA ILE A 77 2.15 8.07 8.60
C ILE A 77 3.52 8.75 8.56
N PRO A 78 4.23 8.89 9.69
CA PRO A 78 5.55 9.53 9.72
C PRO A 78 6.58 8.77 8.88
N GLY A 79 7.43 9.52 8.16
CA GLY A 79 8.55 8.97 7.37
C GLY A 79 8.15 8.32 6.04
N LEU A 80 6.86 8.25 5.71
CA LEU A 80 6.40 7.68 4.45
C LEU A 80 6.52 8.72 3.33
N SER A 81 7.37 8.44 2.34
CA SER A 81 7.46 9.24 1.11
C SER A 81 6.25 8.97 0.22
N LEU A 82 5.58 10.02 -0.24
CA LEU A 82 4.37 9.93 -1.05
C LEU A 82 4.56 10.64 -2.39
N PHE A 83 4.08 10.01 -3.46
CA PHE A 83 3.95 10.65 -4.77
C PHE A 83 2.50 10.60 -5.21
N HIS A 84 1.93 11.76 -5.51
CA HIS A 84 0.59 11.84 -6.04
C HIS A 84 0.61 11.55 -7.54
N TYR A 85 -0.07 10.49 -7.95
CA TYR A 85 -0.22 10.19 -9.36
C TYR A 85 -1.54 10.77 -9.90
N SER A 86 -1.45 11.86 -10.65
CA SER A 86 -2.56 12.36 -11.47
C SER A 86 -2.31 12.00 -12.92
N THR A 87 -3.21 11.22 -13.53
CA THR A 87 -3.24 11.05 -14.98
C THR A 87 -3.76 12.34 -15.60
N THR A 88 -2.87 13.21 -16.06
CA THR A 88 -3.22 14.14 -17.14
C THR A 88 -3.15 13.29 -18.41
N ARG A 89 -4.30 13.01 -19.03
CA ARG A 89 -4.30 12.48 -20.39
C ARG A 89 -4.11 13.67 -21.32
N GLU A 90 -3.00 13.71 -22.05
CA GLU A 90 -2.92 14.42 -23.32
C GLU A 90 -3.67 13.64 -24.40
#